data_AF-A0A494RMK4-F1
#
_entry.id   AF-A0A494RMK4-F1
#
_cell.length_a   1.000
_cell.length_b   1.000
_cell.length_c   1.000
_cell.angle_alpha   90.00
_cell.angle_beta   90.00
_cell.angle_gamma   90.00
#
_symmetry.space_group_name_H-M   'P 1'
#
loop_
_entity.id
_entity.type
_entity.pdbx_description
1 polymer ?
#
loop_
_entity_poly.entity_id
_entity_poly.type
_entity_poly.pdbx_seq_one_letter_code
_entity_poly.pdbx_strand_id
1 'polypeptide(L)'
;MSVTEMNALLLKKTGRTAALAAAMGAALASAGCVSAFEPRTDAASPLAPRIQQLVGENRQYPRWADFPAASRDLPAPAAIAADVGRLESRNAALTADVARIEWTLNQDPAAFLDSVNRRIDADQMSPLTVRTPEQVEAFAEELRQRAKAPPPIDRPRPQ
;
A
#
# COMPACT_ATOMS: atom_id res chain seq x y z
N MET A 1 24.97 58.60 33.99
CA MET A 1 24.00 57.52 33.74
C MET A 1 22.70 58.15 33.31
N SER A 2 22.31 57.96 32.06
CA SER A 2 21.13 58.65 31.51
C SER A 2 19.83 57.93 31.90
N VAL A 3 18.73 58.68 32.01
CA VAL A 3 17.38 58.15 32.32
C VAL A 3 16.98 57.04 31.33
N THR A 4 17.53 57.07 30.12
CA THR A 4 17.32 56.09 29.05
C THR A 4 17.96 54.72 29.37
N GLU A 5 19.13 54.69 30.02
CA GLU A 5 19.78 53.44 30.44
C GLU A 5 19.03 52.75 31.59
N MET A 6 18.38 53.53 32.46
CA MET A 6 17.67 52.99 33.63
C MET A 6 16.35 52.28 33.25
N ASN A 7 15.68 52.73 32.19
CA ASN A 7 14.47 52.07 31.66
C ASN A 7 14.77 50.76 30.90
N ALA A 8 15.91 50.66 30.23
CA ALA A 8 16.29 49.46 29.48
C ALA A 8 16.61 48.26 30.39
N LEU A 9 17.14 48.51 31.59
CA LEU A 9 17.47 47.47 32.57
C LEU A 9 16.24 46.93 33.29
N LEU A 10 15.21 47.77 33.50
CA LEU A 10 13.94 47.37 34.12
C LEU A 10 13.13 46.43 33.21
N LEU A 11 13.07 46.70 31.90
CA LEU A 11 12.39 45.82 30.93
C LEU A 11 13.03 44.42 30.83
N LYS A 12 14.37 44.33 30.91
CA LYS A 12 15.09 43.04 30.81
C LYS A 12 14.86 42.13 32.01
N LYS A 13 14.69 42.69 33.21
CA LYS A 13 14.55 41.92 34.46
C LYS A 13 13.12 41.43 34.67
N THR A 14 12.11 42.24 34.31
CA THR A 14 10.69 41.87 34.42
C THR A 14 10.23 40.95 33.27
N GLY A 15 10.79 41.11 32.07
CA GLY A 15 10.45 40.24 30.93
C GLY A 15 10.88 38.79 31.12
N ARG A 16 12.01 38.54 31.80
CA ARG A 16 12.52 37.17 32.03
C ARG A 16 11.72 36.40 33.07
N THR A 17 11.23 37.04 34.12
CA THR A 17 10.40 36.39 35.14
C THR A 17 8.99 36.12 34.61
N ALA A 18 8.42 37.04 33.83
CA ALA A 18 7.14 36.83 33.16
C ALA A 18 7.19 35.68 32.14
N ALA A 19 8.27 35.58 31.35
CA ALA A 19 8.47 34.49 30.40
C ALA A 19 8.62 33.12 31.09
N LEU A 20 9.31 33.05 32.23
CA LEU A 20 9.47 31.81 32.99
C LEU A 20 8.15 31.35 33.63
N ALA A 21 7.35 32.29 34.16
CA ALA A 21 6.03 32.01 34.72
C ALA A 21 5.03 31.54 33.65
N ALA A 22 5.07 32.15 32.46
CA ALA A 22 4.25 31.73 31.32
C ALA A 22 4.63 30.32 30.81
N ALA A 23 5.93 30.01 30.76
CA ALA A 23 6.41 28.68 30.34
C ALA A 23 6.01 27.57 31.34
N MET A 24 6.06 27.86 32.64
CA MET A 24 5.64 26.90 33.69
C MET A 24 4.11 26.67 33.66
N GLY A 25 3.33 27.73 33.44
CA GLY A 25 1.88 27.64 33.30
C GLY A 25 1.43 26.86 32.06
N ALA A 26 2.13 27.02 30.94
CA ALA A 26 1.87 26.27 29.71
C ALA A 26 2.20 24.77 29.85
N ALA A 27 3.24 24.42 30.62
CA ALA A 27 3.60 23.02 30.91
C ALA A 27 2.58 22.31 31.81
N LEU A 28 1.99 23.02 32.78
CA LEU A 28 0.94 22.47 33.65
C LEU A 28 -0.40 22.32 32.92
N ALA A 29 -0.73 23.23 32.00
CA ALA A 29 -1.97 23.16 31.22
C ALA A 29 -1.96 22.03 30.17
N SER A 30 -0.79 21.62 29.67
CA SER A 30 -0.64 20.56 28.67
C SER A 30 -0.64 19.13 29.26
N ALA A 31 -0.49 18.98 30.59
CA ALA A 31 -0.63 17.68 31.26
C ALA A 31 -2.10 17.23 31.40
N GLY A 32 -3.07 18.15 31.27
CA GLY A 32 -4.51 17.86 31.42
C GLY A 32 -5.15 17.03 30.30
N CYS A 33 -4.47 16.87 29.15
CA CYS A 33 -5.01 16.13 28.01
C CYS A 33 -4.63 14.64 27.99
N VAL A 34 -3.74 14.19 28.88
CA VAL A 34 -3.29 12.78 28.90
C VAL A 34 -4.32 11.87 29.59
N SER A 35 -5.12 12.39 30.53
CA SER A 35 -6.10 11.60 31.31
C SER A 35 -7.48 11.47 30.65
N ALA A 36 -7.76 12.21 29.57
CA ALA A 36 -9.06 12.17 28.88
C ALA A 36 -9.28 10.87 28.06
N PHE A 37 -8.21 10.14 27.77
CA PHE A 37 -8.22 8.90 26.96
C PHE A 37 -7.73 7.69 27.75
N GLU A 38 -7.93 7.66 29.07
CA GLU A 38 -7.68 6.47 29.87
C GLU A 38 -9.01 5.67 30.00
N PRO A 39 -9.29 4.69 29.12
CA PRO A 39 -10.48 3.86 29.24
C PRO A 39 -10.44 3.13 30.58
N ARG A 40 -11.28 3.55 31.53
CA ARG A 40 -11.39 2.88 32.82
C ARG A 40 -12.05 1.53 32.62
N THR A 41 -11.30 0.47 32.87
CA THR A 41 -11.85 -0.87 32.98
C THR A 41 -12.71 -0.93 34.24
N ASP A 42 -13.96 -1.37 34.12
CA ASP A 42 -14.84 -1.57 35.27
C ASP A 42 -14.22 -2.58 36.25
N ALA A 43 -13.97 -2.15 37.48
CA ALA A 43 -13.31 -2.95 38.52
C ALA A 43 -14.18 -4.12 39.02
N ALA A 44 -15.49 -4.09 38.79
CA ALA A 44 -16.40 -5.18 39.12
C ALA A 44 -16.40 -6.30 38.07
N SER A 45 -15.75 -6.09 36.91
CA SER A 45 -15.73 -7.08 35.83
C SER A 45 -14.76 -8.23 36.12
N PRO A 46 -15.18 -9.50 35.94
CA PRO A 46 -14.27 -10.64 36.06
C PRO A 46 -13.13 -10.63 35.02
N LEU A 47 -13.27 -9.84 33.95
CA LEU A 47 -12.24 -9.67 32.92
C LEU A 47 -11.26 -8.53 33.22
N ALA A 48 -11.48 -7.75 34.30
CA ALA A 48 -10.67 -6.57 34.61
C ALA A 48 -9.15 -6.87 34.71
N PRO A 49 -8.69 -7.97 35.34
CA PRO A 49 -7.26 -8.28 35.39
C PRO A 49 -6.67 -8.55 34.01
N ARG A 50 -7.42 -9.24 33.14
CA ARG A 50 -6.97 -9.59 31.79
C ARG A 50 -6.90 -8.36 30.88
N ILE A 51 -7.88 -7.46 31.00
CA ILE A 51 -7.90 -6.21 30.25
C ILE A 51 -6.75 -5.30 30.71
N GLN A 52 -6.51 -5.18 32.02
CA GLN A 52 -5.38 -4.41 32.54
C GLN A 52 -4.03 -4.95 32.07
N GLN A 53 -3.88 -6.28 32.03
CA GLN A 53 -2.68 -6.92 31.48
C GLN A 53 -2.47 -6.54 30.01
N LEU A 54 -3.50 -6.69 29.16
CA LEU A 54 -3.41 -6.36 27.73
C LEU A 54 -3.10 -4.89 27.48
N VAL A 55 -3.72 -3.99 28.25
CA VAL A 55 -3.45 -2.56 28.17
C VAL A 55 -2.00 -2.28 28.61
N GLY A 56 -1.53 -2.88 29.70
CA GLY A 56 -0.16 -2.72 30.17
C GLY A 56 0.89 -3.20 29.17
N GLU A 57 0.65 -4.34 28.54
CA GLU A 57 1.54 -4.93 27.52
C GLU A 57 1.61 -4.11 26.22
N ASN A 58 0.55 -3.39 25.86
CA ASN A 58 0.44 -2.67 24.58
C ASN A 58 0.45 -1.13 24.72
N ARG A 59 0.75 -0.61 25.92
CA ARG A 59 0.75 0.83 26.19
C ARG A 59 1.93 1.55 25.53
N GLN A 60 3.05 0.86 25.28
CA GLN A 60 4.17 1.43 24.56
C GLN A 60 3.87 1.55 23.07
N TYR A 61 3.41 2.73 22.66
CA TYR A 61 3.47 3.12 21.26
C TYR A 61 4.92 3.37 20.84
N PRO A 62 5.29 3.03 19.59
CA PRO A 62 6.59 3.43 19.06
C PRO A 62 6.71 4.94 19.11
N ARG A 63 7.87 5.43 19.56
CA ARG A 63 8.19 6.85 19.54
C ARG A 63 8.56 7.24 18.13
N TRP A 64 8.44 8.53 17.80
CA TRP A 64 8.94 9.06 16.52
C TRP A 64 10.42 8.73 16.26
N ALA A 65 11.23 8.62 17.31
CA ALA A 65 12.64 8.24 17.23
C ALA A 65 12.87 6.75 16.93
N ASP A 66 11.86 5.90 17.09
CA ASP A 66 11.95 4.45 16.85
C ASP A 66 11.66 4.11 15.38
N PHE A 67 11.16 5.07 14.59
CA PHE A 67 11.07 4.93 13.14
C PHE A 67 12.45 5.08 12.49
N PRO A 68 12.75 4.30 11.46
CA PRO A 68 13.99 4.48 10.72
C PRO A 68 14.06 5.90 10.17
N ALA A 69 15.24 6.51 10.30
CA ALA A 69 15.50 7.79 9.65
C ALA A 69 15.27 7.66 8.14
N ALA A 70 14.83 8.76 7.50
CA ALA A 70 14.70 8.81 6.05
C ALA A 70 15.99 8.31 5.39
N SER A 71 15.85 7.52 4.33
CA SER A 71 16.99 6.99 3.58
C SER A 71 17.89 8.15 3.16
N ARG A 72 19.19 8.00 3.39
CA ARG A 72 20.18 9.06 3.10
C ARG A 72 20.45 9.19 1.60
N ASP A 73 20.15 8.15 0.84
CA ASP A 73 20.48 8.05 -0.59
C ASP A 73 19.25 8.31 -1.47
N LEU A 74 18.45 9.34 -1.11
CA LEU A 74 17.34 9.77 -1.96
C LEU A 74 17.88 10.68 -3.08
N PRO A 75 17.38 10.53 -4.32
CA PRO A 75 17.75 11.42 -5.40
C PRO A 75 17.34 12.86 -5.07
N ALA A 76 18.21 13.81 -5.44
CA ALA A 76 17.91 15.23 -5.27
C ALA A 76 16.64 15.59 -6.06
N PRO A 77 15.83 16.56 -5.59
CA PRO A 77 14.62 16.99 -6.30
C PRO A 77 14.85 17.37 -7.77
N ALA A 78 16.01 17.96 -8.09
CA ALA A 78 16.40 18.30 -9.46
C ALA A 78 16.59 17.06 -10.35
N ALA A 79 17.10 15.95 -9.80
CA ALA A 79 17.24 14.70 -10.54
C ALA A 79 15.86 14.09 -10.83
N ILE A 80 14.95 14.11 -9.85
CA ILE A 80 13.57 13.67 -10.04
C ILE A 80 12.87 14.52 -11.11
N ALA A 81 13.02 15.84 -11.06
CA ALA A 81 12.45 16.74 -12.06
C ALA A 81 13.00 16.47 -13.48
N ALA A 82 14.31 16.22 -13.59
CA ALA A 82 14.92 15.84 -14.86
C ALA A 82 14.40 14.49 -15.38
N ASP A 83 14.16 13.53 -14.50
CA ASP A 83 13.62 12.21 -14.86
C ASP A 83 12.16 12.31 -15.34
N VAL A 84 11.35 13.10 -14.65
CA VAL A 84 9.97 13.42 -15.05
C VAL A 84 9.95 14.11 -16.42
N GLY A 85 10.78 15.13 -16.64
CA GLY A 85 10.87 15.80 -17.93
C GLY A 85 11.25 14.85 -19.07
N ARG A 86 12.17 13.89 -18.84
CA ARG A 86 12.51 12.85 -19.83
C ARG A 86 11.38 11.84 -20.06
N LEU A 87 10.54 11.58 -19.05
CA LEU A 87 9.36 10.72 -19.21
C LEU A 87 8.29 11.42 -20.06
N GLU A 88 8.01 12.68 -19.76
CA GLU A 88 7.04 13.50 -20.50
C GLU A 88 7.45 13.65 -21.97
N SER A 89 8.73 13.92 -22.26
CA SER A 89 9.22 14.03 -23.64
C SER A 89 9.06 12.73 -24.43
N ARG A 90 9.32 11.58 -23.79
CA ARG A 90 9.13 10.26 -24.41
C ARG A 90 7.66 9.95 -24.63
N ASN A 91 6.79 10.34 -23.71
CA ASN A 91 5.35 10.18 -23.86
C ASN A 91 4.82 11.03 -25.04
N ALA A 92 5.28 12.27 -25.15
CA ALA A 92 4.92 13.13 -26.29
C ALA A 92 5.36 12.51 -27.64
N ALA A 93 6.58 11.96 -27.71
CA ALA A 93 7.06 11.26 -28.90
C ALA A 93 6.21 10.01 -29.21
N LEU A 94 5.93 9.17 -28.20
CA LEU A 94 5.08 7.98 -28.36
C LEU A 94 3.67 8.35 -28.83
N THR A 95 3.09 9.43 -28.29
CA THR A 95 1.78 9.92 -28.70
C THR A 95 1.79 10.33 -30.17
N ALA A 96 2.85 11.01 -30.62
CA ALA A 96 3.02 11.38 -32.02
C ALA A 96 3.20 10.13 -32.91
N ASP A 97 3.90 9.09 -32.43
CA ASP A 97 4.06 7.83 -33.15
C ASP A 97 2.72 7.12 -33.32
N VAL A 98 1.95 7.00 -32.23
CA VAL A 98 0.61 6.38 -32.24
C VAL A 98 -0.35 7.14 -33.15
N ALA A 99 -0.32 8.48 -33.13
CA ALA A 99 -1.15 9.30 -34.01
C ALA A 99 -0.82 9.11 -35.51
N ARG A 100 0.40 8.67 -35.83
CA ARG A 100 0.81 8.33 -37.22
C ARG A 100 0.41 6.92 -37.64
N ILE A 101 -0.02 6.06 -36.72
CA ILE A 101 -0.49 4.72 -37.07
C ILE A 101 -1.81 4.87 -37.82
N GLU A 102 -1.79 4.54 -39.11
CA GLU A 102 -3.00 4.42 -39.90
C GLU A 102 -3.70 3.12 -39.55
N TRP A 103 -4.79 3.21 -38.78
CA TRP A 103 -5.62 2.08 -38.39
C TRP A 103 -6.60 1.71 -39.50
N THR A 104 -6.06 1.30 -40.65
CA THR A 104 -6.83 0.83 -41.79
C THR A 104 -6.41 -0.59 -42.14
N LEU A 105 -7.38 -1.50 -42.19
CA LEU A 105 -7.16 -2.81 -42.79
C LEU A 105 -7.13 -2.61 -44.30
N ASN A 106 -5.96 -2.31 -44.86
CA ASN A 106 -5.74 -2.03 -46.28
C ASN A 106 -5.89 -3.27 -47.19
N GLN A 107 -6.42 -4.36 -46.65
CA GLN A 107 -6.57 -5.68 -47.27
C GLN A 107 -7.97 -6.21 -46.99
N ASP A 108 -8.44 -7.15 -47.80
CA ASP A 108 -9.69 -7.86 -47.55
C ASP A 108 -9.68 -8.47 -46.12
N PRO A 109 -10.67 -8.13 -45.26
CA PRO A 109 -10.77 -8.68 -43.91
C PRO A 109 -10.75 -10.20 -43.86
N ALA A 110 -11.38 -10.88 -44.82
CA ALA A 110 -11.39 -12.33 -44.86
C ALA A 110 -9.98 -12.88 -45.14
N ALA A 111 -9.29 -12.33 -46.15
CA ALA A 111 -7.91 -12.71 -46.45
C ALA A 111 -6.93 -12.43 -45.29
N PHE A 112 -7.12 -11.33 -44.55
CA PHE A 112 -6.33 -11.04 -43.37
C PHE A 112 -6.57 -12.05 -42.25
N LEU A 113 -7.84 -12.35 -41.93
CA LEU A 113 -8.18 -13.37 -40.94
C LEU A 113 -7.63 -14.75 -41.33
N ASP A 114 -7.75 -15.14 -42.60
CA ASP A 114 -7.16 -16.39 -43.10
C ASP A 114 -5.64 -16.41 -42.95
N SER A 115 -4.97 -15.26 -43.11
CA SER A 115 -3.51 -15.16 -42.93
C SER A 115 -3.09 -15.28 -41.47
N VAL A 116 -3.88 -14.71 -40.55
CA VAL A 116 -3.67 -14.81 -39.11
C VAL A 116 -3.91 -16.25 -38.65
N ASN A 117 -5.03 -16.85 -39.06
CA ASN A 117 -5.35 -18.24 -38.75
C ASN A 117 -4.27 -19.19 -39.27
N ARG A 118 -3.81 -19.05 -40.53
CA ARG A 118 -2.70 -19.85 -41.06
C ARG A 118 -1.41 -19.72 -40.25
N ARG A 119 -1.07 -18.52 -39.75
CA ARG A 119 0.13 -18.32 -38.90
C ARG A 119 -0.05 -18.96 -37.53
N ILE A 120 -1.22 -18.80 -36.92
CA ILE A 120 -1.55 -19.43 -35.64
C ILE A 120 -1.55 -20.96 -35.79
N ASP A 121 -2.17 -21.50 -36.84
CA ASP A 121 -2.20 -22.94 -37.13
C ASP A 121 -0.80 -23.49 -37.39
N ALA A 122 0.05 -22.73 -38.09
CA ALA A 122 1.44 -23.10 -38.33
C ALA A 122 2.30 -23.12 -37.05
N ASP A 123 2.01 -22.25 -36.08
CA ASP A 123 2.73 -22.15 -34.80
C ASP A 123 2.13 -23.08 -33.72
N GLN A 124 0.84 -23.41 -33.81
CA GLN A 124 0.10 -24.33 -32.94
C GLN A 124 0.26 -25.80 -33.32
N MET A 125 0.73 -26.11 -34.54
CA MET A 125 1.09 -27.48 -34.91
C MET A 125 2.48 -27.86 -34.38
N SER A 126 2.58 -27.96 -33.05
CA SER A 126 3.53 -28.91 -32.47
C SER A 126 3.06 -30.33 -32.85
N PRO A 127 3.91 -31.23 -33.34
CA PRO A 127 3.54 -32.63 -33.62
C PRO A 127 2.93 -33.38 -32.42
N LEU A 128 2.99 -32.78 -31.22
CA LEU A 128 2.40 -33.29 -29.99
C LEU A 128 0.88 -33.05 -29.85
N THR A 129 0.25 -32.21 -30.69
CA THR A 129 -1.18 -31.88 -30.59
C THR A 129 -2.07 -32.56 -31.64
N VAL A 130 -1.50 -33.30 -32.59
CA VAL A 130 -2.28 -34.14 -33.51
C VAL A 130 -2.80 -35.36 -32.76
N ARG A 131 -3.93 -35.20 -32.07
CA ARG A 131 -4.65 -36.34 -31.49
C ARG A 131 -5.60 -36.91 -32.54
N THR A 132 -5.59 -38.22 -32.71
CA THR A 132 -6.62 -38.88 -33.51
C THR A 132 -7.98 -38.77 -32.81
N PRO A 133 -9.12 -38.87 -33.52
CA PRO A 133 -10.45 -38.81 -32.90
C PRO A 133 -10.61 -39.78 -31.72
N GLU A 134 -9.98 -40.97 -31.81
CA GLU A 134 -9.99 -42.00 -30.76
C GLU A 134 -9.22 -41.54 -29.52
N GLN A 135 -8.11 -40.82 -29.69
CA GLN A 135 -7.32 -40.28 -28.59
C GLN A 135 -8.01 -39.10 -27.89
N VAL A 136 -8.81 -38.33 -28.64
CA VAL A 136 -9.66 -37.29 -28.05
C VAL A 136 -10.76 -37.92 -27.21
N GLU A 137 -11.43 -38.96 -27.71
CA GLU A 137 -12.48 -39.67 -26.96
C GLU A 137 -11.93 -40.37 -25.71
N ALA A 138 -10.76 -41.01 -25.81
CA ALA A 138 -10.10 -41.63 -24.66
C ALA A 138 -9.75 -40.61 -23.57
N PHE A 139 -9.29 -39.42 -23.96
CA PHE A 139 -9.01 -38.33 -23.01
C PHE A 139 -10.29 -37.76 -22.40
N ALA A 140 -11.36 -37.63 -23.17
CA ALA A 140 -12.66 -37.20 -22.66
C ALA A 140 -13.22 -38.21 -21.64
N GLU A 141 -13.08 -39.52 -21.89
CA GLU A 141 -13.49 -40.57 -20.97
C GLU A 141 -12.67 -40.52 -19.67
N GLU A 142 -11.35 -40.31 -19.74
CA GLU A 142 -10.51 -40.16 -18.56
C GLU A 142 -10.96 -38.98 -17.68
N LEU A 143 -11.33 -37.85 -18.30
CA LEU A 143 -11.88 -36.70 -17.58
C LEU A 143 -13.22 -37.02 -16.90
N ARG A 144 -14.12 -37.76 -17.57
CA ARG A 144 -15.40 -38.20 -16.98
C ARG A 144 -15.17 -39.10 -15.77
N GLN A 145 -14.20 -40.00 -15.83
CA GLN A 145 -13.86 -40.89 -14.71
C GLN A 145 -13.30 -40.10 -13.51
N ARG A 146 -12.43 -39.12 -13.76
CA ARG A 146 -11.89 -38.24 -12.70
C ARG A 146 -12.96 -37.33 -12.08
N ALA A 147 -13.95 -36.93 -12.87
CA ALA A 147 -15.06 -36.10 -12.41
C ALA A 147 -16.11 -36.88 -11.60
N LYS A 148 -16.00 -38.22 -11.51
CA LYS A 148 -16.90 -39.03 -10.69
C LYS A 148 -16.66 -38.72 -9.21
N ALA A 149 -17.69 -38.23 -8.53
CA ALA A 149 -17.61 -37.88 -7.13
C ALA A 149 -17.13 -39.09 -6.28
N PRO A 150 -16.22 -38.88 -5.31
CA PRO A 150 -15.79 -39.95 -4.41
C PRO A 150 -16.99 -40.50 -3.62
N PRO A 151 -16.95 -41.79 -3.22
CA PRO A 151 -18.05 -42.40 -2.48
C PRO A 151 -18.31 -41.63 -1.18
N PRO A 152 -19.58 -41.51 -0.75
CA PRO A 152 -19.92 -40.88 0.52
C PRO A 152 -19.17 -41.55 1.69
N ILE A 153 -18.58 -40.73 2.57
CA ILE A 153 -18.01 -41.22 3.83
C ILE A 153 -19.16 -41.48 4.80
N ASP A 154 -19.30 -42.71 5.29
CA ASP A 154 -20.26 -43.05 6.33
C ASP A 154 -19.93 -42.26 7.60
N ARG A 155 -20.79 -41.30 7.95
CA ARG A 155 -20.67 -40.53 9.19
C ARG A 155 -21.49 -41.23 10.28
N PRO A 156 -20.87 -41.68 11.39
CA PRO A 156 -21.65 -42.18 12.52
C PRO A 156 -22.54 -41.05 13.06
N ARG A 157 -23.81 -41.36 13.32
CA ARG A 157 -24.76 -40.41 13.93
C ARG A 157 -24.33 -40.16 15.38
N PRO A 158 -24.23 -38.88 15.83
CA PRO A 158 -23.97 -38.59 17.23
C PRO A 158 -25.15 -39.08 18.09
N GLN A 159 -24.83 -39.74 19.20
CA GLN A 159 -25.79 -40.16 20.23
C GLN A 159 -26.13 -39.00 21.16
#